data_AF-A0A6J4GWI9-F1
#
_entry.id   AF-A0A6J4GWI9-F1
#
_cell.length_a   1.000
_cell.length_b   1.000
_cell.length_c   1.000
_cell.angle_alpha   90.00
_cell.angle_beta   90.00
_cell.angle_gamma   90.00
#
_symmetry.space_group_name_H-M   'P 1'
#
loop_
_entity.id
_entity.type
_entity.pdbx_description
1 polymer ?
#
loop_
_entity_poly.entity_id
_entity_poly.type
_entity_poly.pdbx_seq_one_letter_code
_entity_poly.pdbx_strand_id
1 'polypeptide(L)'
;MEINIQLKSLADKINQLKTKIETEESTKHAFVLPFIHILGYDAFNPLEVVPEFTADLGLKKGEKVDYAIFQNGEPIIIVECKSWKEKLTVHNSQLFRYFHVTKTRFALLTNGITYQFFTDLDDQNKMDEKPFLEFDITNLKENTINEIAKFHKANFDVNNIVSNASSLKYIKEIKKQINAELESPSNEFTRHFAGKVYTGRLTEKVVDEFKDLVQKSVSQYINDKINDRLNAALTKETIKQQDEEIVIVEDDTKTITTEEELDAYRIVVAILRRKLPTNRIVHRDTQSYFGILLDDNNRKPLCRLHLNGGKKYISLFNENKSETKLPISSIDDVYQYEKELLETVALYETDKA
;
A
#
# COMPACT_ATOMS: atom_id res chain seq x y z
N MET A 1 -5.16 5.23 8.16
CA MET A 1 -6.29 5.11 7.20
C MET A 1 -6.88 6.48 6.87
N GLU A 2 -7.12 7.34 7.86
CA GLU A 2 -7.70 8.68 7.68
C GLU A 2 -6.81 9.65 6.87
N ILE A 3 -5.51 9.75 7.19
CA ILE A 3 -4.57 10.63 6.46
C ILE A 3 -4.49 10.32 4.96
N ASN A 4 -4.62 9.05 4.56
CA ASN A 4 -4.58 8.63 3.15
C ASN A 4 -5.77 9.24 2.37
N ILE A 5 -6.97 9.18 2.95
CA ILE A 5 -8.18 9.77 2.35
C ILE A 5 -8.02 11.28 2.18
N GLN A 6 -7.47 11.95 3.19
CA GLN A 6 -7.26 13.40 3.14
C GLN A 6 -6.20 13.80 2.10
N LEU A 7 -5.07 13.08 2.03
CA LEU A 7 -4.03 13.29 1.01
C LEU A 7 -4.60 13.09 -0.41
N LYS A 8 -5.42 12.04 -0.61
CA LYS A 8 -6.09 11.80 -1.89
C LYS A 8 -7.07 12.92 -2.24
N SER A 9 -7.85 13.40 -1.27
CA SER A 9 -8.74 14.54 -1.46
C SER A 9 -7.98 15.82 -1.85
N LEU A 10 -6.81 16.06 -1.23
CA LEU A 10 -5.95 17.19 -1.59
C LEU A 10 -5.38 17.04 -3.01
N ALA A 11 -4.95 15.84 -3.40
CA ALA A 11 -4.53 15.55 -4.76
C ALA A 11 -5.63 15.83 -5.80
N ASP A 12 -6.87 15.39 -5.53
CA ASP A 12 -8.02 15.63 -6.40
C ASP A 12 -8.31 17.14 -6.52
N LYS A 13 -8.29 17.86 -5.40
CA LYS A 13 -8.44 19.32 -5.36
C LYS A 13 -7.37 20.03 -6.20
N ILE A 14 -6.11 19.63 -6.08
CA ILE A 14 -5.00 20.18 -6.85
C ILE A 14 -5.25 19.98 -8.35
N ASN A 15 -5.64 18.77 -8.76
CA ASN A 15 -5.89 18.46 -10.17
C ASN A 15 -7.04 19.30 -10.76
N GLN A 16 -8.08 19.58 -9.96
CA GLN A 16 -9.21 20.40 -10.38
C GLN A 16 -8.92 21.90 -10.41
N LEU A 17 -8.10 22.40 -9.48
CA LEU A 17 -7.96 23.83 -9.23
C LEU A 17 -6.65 24.44 -9.70
N LYS A 18 -5.57 23.68 -9.92
CA LYS A 18 -4.23 24.25 -10.22
C LYS A 18 -4.24 25.25 -11.37
N THR A 19 -4.99 24.99 -12.44
CA THR A 19 -5.08 25.89 -13.61
C THR A 19 -5.80 27.20 -13.32
N LYS A 20 -6.51 27.33 -12.19
CA LYS A 20 -7.18 28.55 -11.73
C LYS A 20 -6.35 29.34 -10.71
N ILE A 21 -5.21 28.79 -10.28
CA ILE A 21 -4.32 29.39 -9.30
C ILE A 21 -3.17 30.08 -10.05
N GLU A 22 -3.02 31.39 -9.85
CA GLU A 22 -2.04 32.18 -10.61
C GLU A 22 -0.84 32.64 -9.76
N THR A 23 -1.04 32.86 -8.46
CA THR A 23 -0.01 33.41 -7.58
C THR A 23 0.54 32.36 -6.61
N GLU A 24 1.79 32.56 -6.19
CA GLU A 24 2.40 31.77 -5.12
C GLU A 24 1.55 31.79 -3.84
N GLU A 25 1.01 32.94 -3.47
CA GLU A 25 0.16 33.09 -2.29
C GLU A 25 -1.12 32.27 -2.37
N SER A 26 -1.70 32.18 -3.58
CA SER A 26 -2.84 31.31 -3.85
C SER A 26 -2.45 29.83 -3.79
N THR A 27 -1.24 29.45 -4.23
CA THR A 27 -0.70 28.09 -4.05
C THR A 27 -0.55 27.74 -2.57
N LYS A 28 0.00 28.65 -1.76
CA LYS A 28 0.16 28.47 -0.31
C LYS A 28 -1.19 28.18 0.35
N HIS A 29 -2.20 29.02 0.08
CA HIS A 29 -3.53 28.88 0.67
C HIS A 29 -4.30 27.65 0.14
N ALA A 30 -4.28 27.43 -1.17
CA ALA A 30 -5.11 26.40 -1.78
C ALA A 30 -4.56 24.98 -1.59
N PHE A 31 -3.22 24.83 -1.52
CA PHE A 31 -2.54 23.54 -1.57
C PHE A 31 -1.62 23.28 -0.37
N VAL A 32 -0.77 24.22 0.04
CA VAL A 32 0.22 23.99 1.11
C VAL A 32 -0.42 24.00 2.50
N LEU A 33 -1.25 24.98 2.84
CA LEU A 33 -1.93 25.04 4.14
C LEU A 33 -2.81 23.81 4.39
N PRO A 34 -3.61 23.33 3.42
CA PRO A 34 -4.31 22.05 3.57
C PRO A 34 -3.37 20.88 3.87
N PHE A 35 -2.19 20.80 3.26
CA PHE A 35 -1.22 19.76 3.60
C PHE A 35 -0.72 19.88 5.04
N ILE A 36 -0.39 21.09 5.51
CA ILE A 36 -0.01 21.33 6.92
C ILE A 36 -1.13 20.90 7.87
N HIS A 37 -2.38 21.20 7.51
CA HIS A 37 -3.55 20.77 8.28
C HIS A 37 -3.72 19.25 8.30
N ILE A 38 -3.45 18.56 7.18
CA ILE A 38 -3.47 17.09 7.09
C ILE A 38 -2.39 16.46 7.97
N LEU A 39 -1.27 17.14 8.20
CA LEU A 39 -0.28 16.73 9.21
C LEU A 39 -0.75 16.96 10.65
N GLY A 40 -1.95 17.48 10.88
CA GLY A 40 -2.56 17.67 12.19
C GLY A 40 -2.14 18.95 12.90
N TYR A 41 -1.48 19.88 12.21
CA TYR A 41 -1.12 21.20 12.76
C TYR A 41 -2.18 22.24 12.41
N ASP A 42 -2.55 23.08 13.38
CA ASP A 42 -3.56 24.11 13.17
C ASP A 42 -2.97 25.38 12.53
N ALA A 43 -3.29 25.59 11.25
CA ALA A 43 -2.91 26.78 10.48
C ALA A 43 -3.49 28.10 11.04
N PHE A 44 -4.54 28.03 11.87
CA PHE A 44 -5.17 29.20 12.50
C PHE A 44 -4.63 29.49 13.90
N ASN A 45 -3.79 28.60 14.44
CA ASN A 45 -3.12 28.80 15.71
C ASN A 45 -1.73 29.41 15.47
N PRO A 46 -1.52 30.71 15.74
CA PRO A 46 -0.25 31.38 15.49
C PRO A 46 0.87 30.95 16.43
N LEU A 47 0.61 30.08 17.42
CA LEU A 47 1.63 29.45 18.26
C LEU A 47 2.07 28.08 17.71
N GLU A 48 1.39 27.56 16.70
CA GLU A 48 1.63 26.25 16.11
C GLU A 48 2.08 26.37 14.65
N VAL A 49 1.40 27.17 13.83
CA VAL A 49 1.83 27.46 12.46
C VAL A 49 2.05 28.97 12.35
N VAL A 50 3.31 29.36 12.31
CA VAL A 50 3.73 30.77 12.26
C VAL A 50 3.99 31.16 10.80
N PRO A 51 3.16 32.00 10.16
CA PRO A 51 3.44 32.50 8.83
C PRO A 51 4.58 33.54 8.87
N GLU A 52 5.27 33.71 7.74
CA GLU A 52 6.29 34.75 7.56
C GLU A 52 7.38 34.73 8.65
N PHE A 53 7.77 33.54 9.10
CA PHE A 53 8.62 33.36 10.26
C PHE A 53 10.04 33.88 10.02
N THR A 54 10.52 34.70 10.95
CA THR A 54 11.87 35.25 10.96
C THR A 54 12.68 34.72 12.13
N ALA A 55 13.95 34.41 11.88
CA ALA A 55 14.90 33.96 12.88
C ALA A 55 16.02 35.01 12.97
N ASP A 56 16.11 35.68 14.11
CA ASP A 56 17.00 36.84 14.27
C ASP A 56 18.47 36.46 14.02
N LEU A 57 19.02 36.92 12.89
CA LEU A 57 20.45 37.10 12.67
C LEU A 57 20.70 38.56 12.32
N GLY A 58 21.50 39.26 13.14
CA GLY A 58 21.90 40.65 12.96
C GLY A 58 22.74 40.96 11.71
N LEU A 59 22.71 40.14 10.65
CA LEU A 59 23.51 40.29 9.44
C LEU A 59 22.71 40.60 8.18
N LYS A 60 21.40 40.26 8.10
CA LYS A 60 20.48 40.74 7.05
C LYS A 60 19.04 40.85 7.57
N LYS A 61 18.58 42.08 7.79
CA LYS A 61 17.15 42.36 8.05
C LYS A 61 16.32 41.99 6.82
N GLY A 62 15.33 41.10 6.97
CA GLY A 62 14.18 41.01 6.06
C GLY A 62 14.00 39.74 5.23
N GLU A 63 14.86 38.72 5.34
CA GLU A 63 14.53 37.40 4.78
C GLU A 63 13.61 36.65 5.75
N LYS A 64 12.72 35.78 5.26
CA LYS A 64 11.71 35.07 6.06
C LYS A 64 11.29 33.79 5.35
N VAL A 65 11.06 32.71 6.09
CA VAL A 65 10.41 31.51 5.52
C VAL A 65 8.90 31.70 5.55
N ASP A 66 8.19 31.02 4.64
CA ASP A 66 6.74 31.21 4.50
C ASP A 66 5.96 30.70 5.70
N TYR A 67 6.34 29.54 6.24
CA TYR A 67 5.76 29.01 7.47
C TYR A 67 6.83 28.37 8.35
N ALA A 68 6.61 28.40 9.66
CA ALA A 68 7.30 27.54 10.61
C ALA A 68 6.26 26.80 11.46
N ILE A 69 6.44 25.48 11.58
CA ILE A 69 5.61 24.62 12.41
C ILE A 69 6.30 24.45 13.76
N PHE A 70 5.57 24.69 14.83
CA PHE A 70 6.03 24.66 16.20
C PHE A 70 5.40 23.50 16.96
N GLN A 71 6.21 22.88 17.82
CA GLN A 71 5.75 21.92 18.81
C GLN A 71 6.49 22.19 20.12
N ASN A 72 5.75 22.25 21.23
CA ASN A 72 6.31 22.56 22.56
C ASN A 72 7.10 23.88 22.62
N GLY A 73 6.72 24.88 21.82
CA GLY A 73 7.36 26.20 21.79
C GLY A 73 8.65 26.28 20.96
N GLU A 74 9.06 25.19 20.30
CA GLU A 74 10.24 25.15 19.43
C GLU A 74 9.84 24.89 17.96
N PRO A 75 10.54 25.49 16.98
CA PRO A 75 10.30 25.22 15.58
C PRO A 75 10.80 23.82 15.21
N ILE A 76 9.90 22.97 14.72
CA ILE A 76 10.20 21.59 14.32
C ILE A 76 10.35 21.41 12.81
N ILE A 77 9.70 22.28 12.02
CA ILE A 77 9.76 22.26 10.55
C ILE A 77 9.69 23.71 10.05
N ILE A 78 10.63 24.11 9.19
CA ILE A 78 10.53 25.37 8.42
C ILE A 78 10.08 25.07 6.99
N VAL A 79 9.21 25.89 6.42
CA VAL A 79 8.56 25.65 5.14
C VAL A 79 8.79 26.84 4.21
N GLU A 80 9.34 26.57 3.04
CA GLU A 80 9.44 27.50 1.92
C GLU A 80 8.55 27.00 0.80
N CYS A 81 7.73 27.91 0.27
CA CYS A 81 6.76 27.64 -0.76
C CYS A 81 7.20 28.32 -2.07
N LYS A 82 6.71 27.78 -3.18
CA LYS A 82 6.85 28.34 -4.53
C LYS A 82 5.51 28.28 -5.25
N SER A 83 5.37 29.02 -6.34
CA SER A 83 4.22 28.86 -7.23
C SER A 83 4.15 27.43 -7.76
N TRP A 84 2.95 26.85 -7.90
CA TRP A 84 2.78 25.49 -8.45
C TRP A 84 3.34 25.34 -9.87
N LYS A 85 3.50 26.46 -10.60
CA LYS A 85 4.08 26.50 -11.95
C LYS A 85 5.61 26.38 -11.94
N GLU A 86 6.24 26.60 -10.80
CA GLU A 86 7.69 26.60 -10.67
C GLU A 86 8.24 25.22 -10.32
N LYS A 87 9.41 24.91 -10.90
CA LYS A 87 10.18 23.74 -10.51
C LYS A 87 10.98 24.05 -9.24
N LEU A 88 10.95 23.14 -8.28
CA LEU A 88 11.69 23.30 -7.04
C LEU A 88 13.20 23.25 -7.29
N THR A 89 13.91 24.26 -6.77
CA THR A 89 15.37 24.33 -6.79
C THR A 89 15.90 24.80 -5.44
N VAL A 90 16.93 24.11 -4.95
CA VAL A 90 17.44 24.30 -3.58
C VAL A 90 18.53 25.38 -3.51
N HIS A 91 19.26 25.60 -4.61
CA HIS A 91 20.42 26.50 -4.71
C HIS A 91 20.14 27.97 -4.34
N ASN A 92 18.89 28.43 -4.41
CA ASN A 92 18.47 29.79 -4.03
C ASN A 92 17.49 29.81 -2.86
N SER A 93 17.36 28.69 -2.12
CA SER A 93 16.35 28.58 -1.07
C SER A 93 16.75 29.35 0.19
N GLN A 94 15.78 30.06 0.77
CA GLN A 94 15.94 30.71 2.08
C GLN A 94 16.15 29.68 3.20
N LEU A 95 15.71 28.44 2.95
CA LEU A 95 15.83 27.30 3.86
C LEU A 95 17.25 27.08 4.37
N PHE A 96 18.30 27.14 3.54
CA PHE A 96 19.68 26.93 4.00
C PHE A 96 20.10 27.88 5.12
N ARG A 97 19.80 29.17 4.93
CA ARG A 97 20.16 30.21 5.90
C ARG A 97 19.36 30.05 7.19
N TYR A 98 18.07 29.73 7.05
CA TYR A 98 17.16 29.58 8.17
C TYR A 98 17.38 28.31 8.98
N PHE A 99 17.67 27.18 8.31
CA PHE A 99 17.92 25.90 8.96
C PHE A 99 19.06 26.01 9.99
N HIS A 100 20.13 26.72 9.62
CA HIS A 100 21.28 26.91 10.49
C HIS A 100 20.96 27.70 11.78
N VAL A 101 20.03 28.65 11.69
CA VAL A 101 19.74 29.61 12.78
C VAL A 101 18.65 29.10 13.71
N THR A 102 17.62 28.50 13.13
CA THR A 102 16.40 28.10 13.85
C THR A 102 16.58 26.85 14.69
N LYS A 103 17.71 26.13 14.55
CA LYS A 103 17.98 24.82 15.19
C LYS A 103 16.87 23.78 14.96
N THR A 104 16.00 24.00 13.97
CA THR A 104 15.04 23.01 13.49
C THR A 104 15.78 21.81 12.93
N ARG A 105 15.16 20.63 13.00
CA ARG A 105 15.72 19.40 12.43
C ARG A 105 15.20 19.11 11.03
N PHE A 106 14.14 19.79 10.59
CA PHE A 106 13.54 19.56 9.29
C PHE A 106 13.23 20.86 8.55
N ALA A 107 13.36 20.79 7.23
CA ALA A 107 12.91 21.82 6.30
C ALA A 107 12.08 21.20 5.19
N LEU A 108 11.10 21.95 4.69
CA LEU A 108 10.22 21.57 3.59
C LEU A 108 10.27 22.63 2.50
N LEU A 109 10.66 22.22 1.29
CA LEU A 109 10.49 23.01 0.08
C LEU A 109 9.32 22.43 -0.73
N THR A 110 8.34 23.26 -1.09
CA THR A 110 7.16 22.77 -1.84
C THR A 110 6.57 23.81 -2.78
N ASN A 111 5.93 23.35 -3.85
CA ASN A 111 5.09 24.16 -4.73
C ASN A 111 3.60 23.76 -4.63
N GLY A 112 3.23 23.08 -3.54
CA GLY A 112 1.90 22.51 -3.31
C GLY A 112 1.65 21.17 -4.02
N ILE A 113 2.46 20.80 -5.03
CA ILE A 113 2.35 19.53 -5.77
C ILE A 113 3.51 18.60 -5.41
N THR A 114 4.73 19.09 -5.56
CA THR A 114 5.95 18.40 -5.16
C THR A 114 6.37 18.87 -3.77
N TYR A 115 6.81 17.92 -2.95
CA TYR A 115 7.26 18.15 -1.57
C TYR A 115 8.65 17.56 -1.41
N GLN A 116 9.59 18.36 -0.94
CA GLN A 116 10.98 17.97 -0.69
C GLN A 116 11.32 18.24 0.77
N PHE A 117 11.49 17.17 1.56
CA PHE A 117 11.88 17.24 2.94
C PHE A 117 13.40 17.09 3.08
N PHE A 118 13.99 17.97 3.88
CA PHE A 118 15.42 18.05 4.17
C PHE A 118 15.65 17.93 5.67
N THR A 119 16.83 17.44 6.03
CA THR A 119 17.33 17.35 7.40
C THR A 119 18.85 17.57 7.36
N ASP A 120 19.53 17.35 8.48
CA ASP A 120 20.95 17.60 8.70
C ASP A 120 21.69 16.29 9.03
N LEU A 121 21.70 15.35 8.08
CA LEU A 121 22.33 14.04 8.26
C LEU A 121 23.85 14.12 8.09
N ASP A 122 24.31 14.99 7.18
CA ASP A 122 25.73 15.09 6.85
C ASP A 122 26.49 15.92 7.90
N ASP A 123 25.97 17.11 8.21
CA ASP A 123 26.57 18.07 9.15
C ASP A 123 25.49 18.61 10.10
N GLN A 124 25.68 18.47 11.41
CA GLN A 124 24.69 18.94 12.40
C GLN A 124 24.37 20.43 12.23
N ASN A 125 23.08 20.79 12.26
CA ASN A 125 22.56 22.15 12.04
C ASN A 125 22.93 22.76 10.68
N LYS A 126 23.20 21.93 9.67
CA LYS A 126 23.38 22.34 8.29
C LYS A 126 22.54 21.44 7.41
N MET A 127 21.58 22.07 6.72
CA MET A 127 20.67 21.36 5.83
C MET A 127 21.45 20.61 4.74
N ASP A 128 21.11 19.34 4.53
CA ASP A 128 21.62 18.55 3.43
C ASP A 128 21.25 19.18 2.07
N GLU A 129 22.11 19.05 1.07
CA GLU A 129 21.84 19.57 -0.28
C GLU A 129 20.72 18.81 -1.01
N LYS A 130 20.50 17.54 -0.63
CA LYS A 130 19.53 16.64 -1.25
C LYS A 130 18.41 16.30 -0.26
N PRO A 131 17.14 16.27 -0.71
CA PRO A 131 16.05 15.85 0.15
C PRO A 131 16.13 14.35 0.42
N PHE A 132 15.86 13.94 1.66
CA PHE A 132 15.77 12.52 2.03
C PHE A 132 14.41 11.92 1.67
N LEU A 133 13.36 12.75 1.62
CA LEU A 133 12.02 12.36 1.19
C LEU A 133 11.52 13.37 0.15
N GLU A 134 11.14 12.85 -1.01
CA GLU A 134 10.62 13.64 -2.13
C GLU A 134 9.44 12.91 -2.77
N PHE A 135 8.34 13.62 -2.99
CA PHE A 135 7.15 13.05 -3.60
C PHE A 135 6.28 14.08 -4.34
N ASP A 136 5.50 13.57 -5.28
CA ASP A 136 4.37 14.27 -5.90
C ASP A 136 3.09 13.82 -5.19
N ILE A 137 2.38 14.77 -4.58
CA ILE A 137 1.15 14.48 -3.82
C ILE A 137 0.03 13.93 -4.71
N THR A 138 0.07 14.23 -6.01
CA THR A 138 -0.91 13.73 -6.99
C THR A 138 -0.63 12.30 -7.44
N ASN A 139 0.52 11.73 -7.03
CA ASN A 139 0.93 10.37 -7.38
C ASN A 139 1.66 9.70 -6.20
N LEU A 140 0.95 9.55 -5.09
CA LEU A 140 1.50 8.94 -3.87
C LEU A 140 1.49 7.41 -3.94
N LYS A 141 2.62 6.82 -3.51
CA LYS A 141 2.74 5.39 -3.23
C LYS A 141 2.50 5.14 -1.75
N GLU A 142 2.04 3.95 -1.41
CA GLU A 142 1.72 3.57 -0.02
C GLU A 142 2.90 3.78 0.94
N ASN A 143 4.12 3.37 0.55
CA ASN A 143 5.31 3.60 1.37
C ASN A 143 5.56 5.09 1.63
N THR A 144 5.31 5.96 0.64
CA THR A 144 5.46 7.40 0.80
C THR A 144 4.44 7.96 1.80
N ILE A 145 3.19 7.47 1.77
CA ILE A 145 2.15 7.86 2.75
C ILE A 145 2.59 7.50 4.16
N ASN A 146 3.19 6.32 4.35
CA ASN A 146 3.71 5.89 5.65
C ASN A 146 4.84 6.80 6.14
N GLU A 147 5.72 7.28 5.25
CA GLU A 147 6.75 8.27 5.60
C GLU A 147 6.16 9.64 5.93
N ILE A 148 5.16 10.12 5.17
CA ILE A 148 4.44 11.37 5.47
C ILE A 148 3.75 11.30 6.83
N ALA A 149 3.15 10.16 7.18
CA ALA A 149 2.43 9.97 8.43
C ALA A 149 3.31 10.12 9.69
N LYS A 150 4.64 9.99 9.56
CA LYS A 150 5.59 10.25 10.65
C LYS A 150 5.70 11.74 10.98
N PHE A 151 5.39 12.63 10.03
CA PHE A 151 5.34 14.07 10.24
C PHE A 151 4.01 14.55 10.84
N HIS A 152 3.03 13.66 10.96
CA HIS A 152 1.77 13.98 11.62
C HIS A 152 2.03 14.30 13.11
N LYS A 153 1.41 15.36 13.63
CA LYS A 153 1.58 15.86 15.00
C LYS A 153 1.54 14.78 16.08
N ALA A 154 0.62 13.82 15.95
CA ALA A 154 0.46 12.72 16.90
C ALA A 154 1.60 11.67 16.88
N ASN A 155 2.36 11.59 15.78
CA ASN A 155 3.41 10.59 15.56
C ASN A 155 4.81 11.22 15.48
N PHE A 156 4.91 12.55 15.64
CA PHE A 156 6.13 13.28 15.38
C PHE A 156 7.22 12.92 16.38
N ASP A 157 8.26 12.24 15.88
CA ASP A 157 9.45 11.85 16.63
C ASP A 157 10.69 12.16 15.79
N VAL A 158 11.43 13.17 16.21
CA VAL A 158 12.65 13.64 15.54
C VAL A 158 13.66 12.51 15.34
N ASN A 159 13.93 11.70 16.36
CA ASN A 159 14.97 10.67 16.30
C ASN A 159 14.58 9.55 15.33
N ASN A 160 13.32 9.12 15.39
CA ASN A 160 12.78 8.12 14.48
C ASN A 160 12.81 8.60 13.03
N ILE A 161 12.37 9.83 12.77
CA ILE A 161 12.37 10.41 11.43
C ILE A 161 13.80 10.56 10.89
N VAL A 162 14.75 11.07 11.68
CA VAL A 162 16.16 11.21 11.27
C VAL A 162 16.80 9.86 10.96
N SER A 163 16.55 8.83 11.79
CA SER A 163 17.05 7.48 11.53
C SER A 163 16.51 6.90 10.21
N ASN A 164 15.22 7.12 9.92
CA ASN A 164 14.62 6.70 8.66
C ASN A 164 15.14 7.52 7.47
N ALA A 165 15.34 8.83 7.66
CA ALA A 165 15.84 9.73 6.64
C ALA A 165 17.21 9.27 6.10
N SER A 166 18.11 8.82 6.99
CA SER A 166 19.40 8.23 6.60
C SER A 166 19.20 7.05 5.65
N SER A 167 18.32 6.11 6.01
CA SER A 167 18.03 4.93 5.19
C SER A 167 17.40 5.32 3.84
N LEU A 168 16.44 6.25 3.83
CA LEU A 168 15.77 6.73 2.61
C LEU A 168 16.75 7.41 1.65
N LYS A 169 17.67 8.25 2.17
CA LYS A 169 18.73 8.90 1.39
C LYS A 169 19.58 7.87 0.64
N TYR A 170 20.07 6.85 1.35
CA TYR A 170 20.88 5.80 0.72
C TYR A 170 20.07 4.92 -0.23
N ILE A 171 18.84 4.54 0.11
CA ILE A 171 17.98 3.75 -0.79
C ILE A 171 17.73 4.50 -2.11
N LYS A 172 17.51 5.83 -2.06
CA LYS A 172 17.32 6.67 -3.25
C LYS A 172 18.57 6.67 -4.14
N GLU A 173 19.74 6.92 -3.56
CA GLU A 173 21.00 6.95 -4.31
C GLU A 173 21.37 5.56 -4.85
N ILE A 174 21.17 4.49 -4.07
CA ILE A 174 21.38 3.10 -4.53
C ILE A 174 20.45 2.77 -5.70
N LYS A 175 19.16 3.12 -5.64
CA LYS A 175 18.24 2.93 -6.77
C LYS A 175 18.67 3.67 -8.02
N LYS A 176 19.23 4.87 -7.88
CA LYS A 176 19.82 5.63 -8.99
C LYS A 176 21.00 4.89 -9.61
N GLN A 177 21.90 4.34 -8.78
CA GLN A 177 23.03 3.54 -9.28
C GLN A 177 22.56 2.25 -9.95
N ILE A 178 21.59 1.55 -9.36
CA ILE A 178 20.97 0.36 -9.99
C ILE A 178 20.46 0.74 -11.37
N ASN A 179 19.63 1.78 -11.50
CA ASN A 179 19.09 2.18 -12.81
C ASN A 179 20.19 2.51 -13.82
N ALA A 180 21.24 3.22 -13.40
CA ALA A 180 22.38 3.53 -14.27
C ALA A 180 23.07 2.25 -14.78
N GLU A 181 23.26 1.26 -13.91
CA GLU A 181 23.83 -0.05 -14.27
C GLU A 181 22.91 -0.87 -15.19
N LEU A 182 21.58 -0.79 -15.00
CA LEU A 182 20.61 -1.46 -15.87
C LEU A 182 20.57 -0.84 -17.28
N GLU A 183 20.69 0.49 -17.38
CA GLU A 183 20.69 1.23 -18.66
C GLU A 183 22.03 1.09 -19.39
N SER A 184 23.15 1.24 -18.67
CA SER A 184 24.50 1.19 -19.22
C SER A 184 25.44 0.48 -18.24
N PRO A 185 25.57 -0.86 -18.33
CA PRO A 185 26.41 -1.64 -17.44
C PRO A 185 27.85 -1.11 -17.36
N SER A 186 28.33 -0.88 -16.16
CA SER A 186 29.73 -0.56 -15.89
C SER A 186 30.61 -1.80 -16.06
N ASN A 187 31.92 -1.59 -16.16
CA ASN A 187 32.87 -2.71 -16.25
C ASN A 187 32.87 -3.54 -14.96
N GLU A 188 32.62 -2.93 -13.81
CA GLU A 188 32.53 -3.63 -12.52
C GLU A 188 31.30 -4.53 -12.46
N PHE A 189 30.13 -3.99 -12.81
CA PHE A 189 28.88 -4.75 -12.89
C PHE A 189 28.97 -5.88 -13.92
N THR A 190 29.57 -5.61 -15.08
CA THR A 190 29.80 -6.62 -16.12
C THR A 190 30.72 -7.75 -15.63
N ARG A 191 31.83 -7.41 -14.98
CA ARG A 191 32.75 -8.40 -14.39
C ARG A 191 32.08 -9.28 -13.35
N HIS A 192 31.16 -8.74 -12.55
CA HIS A 192 30.43 -9.50 -11.54
C HIS A 192 29.67 -10.70 -12.15
N PHE A 193 28.97 -10.50 -13.26
CA PHE A 193 28.25 -11.58 -13.95
C PHE A 193 29.20 -12.44 -14.79
N ALA A 194 30.09 -11.81 -15.56
CA ALA A 194 31.01 -12.52 -16.44
C ALA A 194 31.89 -13.50 -15.64
N GLY A 195 32.37 -13.12 -14.46
CA GLY A 195 33.20 -14.00 -13.62
C GLY A 195 32.49 -15.23 -13.06
N LYS A 196 31.15 -15.25 -13.09
CA LYS A 196 30.36 -16.41 -12.65
C LYS A 196 30.04 -17.38 -13.79
N VAL A 197 30.17 -16.97 -15.04
CA VAL A 197 29.75 -17.76 -16.22
C VAL A 197 30.88 -18.01 -17.23
N TYR A 198 31.88 -17.14 -17.29
CA TYR A 198 33.03 -17.27 -18.17
C TYR A 198 34.15 -18.02 -17.46
N THR A 199 34.60 -19.11 -18.05
CA THR A 199 35.62 -20.01 -17.46
C THR A 199 37.05 -19.55 -17.73
N GLY A 200 37.26 -18.60 -18.65
CA GLY A 200 38.56 -18.07 -19.00
C GLY A 200 38.97 -16.85 -18.17
N ARG A 201 40.14 -16.28 -18.48
CA ARG A 201 40.59 -15.04 -17.86
C ARG A 201 39.75 -13.85 -18.35
N LEU A 202 39.16 -13.10 -17.42
CA LEU A 202 38.44 -11.86 -17.72
C LEU A 202 39.41 -10.73 -18.12
N THR A 203 39.77 -10.69 -19.40
CA THR A 203 40.49 -9.56 -20.00
C THR A 203 39.51 -8.41 -20.30
N GLU A 204 40.02 -7.19 -20.51
CA GLU A 204 39.17 -6.03 -20.87
C GLU A 204 38.34 -6.30 -22.12
N LYS A 205 38.93 -6.93 -23.14
CA LYS A 205 38.22 -7.33 -24.36
C LYS A 205 37.04 -8.28 -24.08
N VAL A 206 37.24 -9.26 -23.19
CA VAL A 206 36.15 -10.17 -22.79
C VAL A 206 35.08 -9.42 -22.02
N VAL A 207 35.47 -8.49 -21.13
CA VAL A 207 34.51 -7.65 -20.39
C VAL A 207 33.69 -6.78 -21.35
N ASP A 208 34.31 -6.19 -22.37
CA ASP A 208 33.61 -5.38 -23.38
C ASP A 208 32.62 -6.24 -24.19
N GLU A 209 33.01 -7.46 -24.59
CA GLU A 209 32.11 -8.41 -25.26
C GLU A 209 30.93 -8.80 -24.36
N PHE A 210 31.17 -8.97 -23.06
CA PHE A 210 30.13 -9.31 -22.08
C PHE A 210 29.22 -8.14 -21.72
N LYS A 211 29.62 -6.90 -21.95
CA LYS A 211 28.82 -5.71 -21.61
C LYS A 211 27.48 -5.72 -22.34
N ASP A 212 27.51 -6.00 -23.64
CA ASP A 212 26.30 -6.15 -24.47
C ASP A 212 25.44 -7.34 -24.03
N LEU A 213 26.07 -8.46 -23.66
CA LEU A 213 25.37 -9.64 -23.18
C LEU A 213 24.66 -9.37 -21.85
N VAL A 214 25.35 -8.73 -20.90
CA VAL A 214 24.78 -8.34 -19.59
C VAL A 214 23.62 -7.38 -19.78
N GLN A 215 23.77 -6.34 -20.60
CA GLN A 215 22.69 -5.37 -20.86
C GLN A 215 21.44 -6.06 -21.45
N LYS A 216 21.65 -6.93 -22.45
CA LYS A 216 20.56 -7.71 -23.07
C LYS A 216 19.90 -8.65 -22.07
N SER A 217 20.68 -9.40 -21.31
CA SER A 217 20.16 -10.36 -20.32
C SER A 217 19.38 -9.68 -19.21
N VAL A 218 19.86 -8.54 -18.71
CA VAL A 218 19.16 -7.74 -17.69
C VAL A 218 17.83 -7.22 -18.24
N SER A 219 17.85 -6.63 -19.44
CA SER A 219 16.64 -6.11 -20.08
C SER A 219 15.61 -7.21 -20.34
N GLN A 220 16.04 -8.35 -20.84
CA GLN A 220 15.21 -9.53 -21.04
C GLN A 220 14.63 -10.04 -19.71
N TYR A 221 15.46 -10.18 -18.68
CA TYR A 221 15.01 -10.64 -17.37
C TYR A 221 13.96 -9.71 -16.74
N ILE A 222 14.14 -8.39 -16.86
CA ILE A 222 13.15 -7.42 -16.38
C ILE A 222 11.85 -7.53 -17.17
N ASN A 223 11.93 -7.65 -18.50
CA ASN A 223 10.75 -7.84 -19.35
C ASN A 223 10.02 -9.14 -19.01
N ASP A 224 10.74 -10.24 -18.79
CA ASP A 224 10.18 -11.51 -18.37
C ASP A 224 9.49 -11.37 -17.01
N LYS A 225 10.08 -10.66 -16.05
CA LYS A 225 9.44 -10.41 -14.74
C LYS A 225 8.22 -9.49 -14.83
N ILE A 226 8.25 -8.50 -15.71
CA ILE A 226 7.09 -7.64 -15.98
C ILE A 226 5.98 -8.46 -16.63
N ASN A 227 6.31 -9.31 -17.61
CA ASN A 227 5.36 -10.21 -18.27
C ASN A 227 4.81 -11.25 -17.29
N ASP A 228 5.64 -11.85 -16.43
CA ASP A 228 5.20 -12.75 -15.36
C ASP A 228 4.19 -12.05 -14.45
N ARG A 229 4.46 -10.80 -14.06
CA ARG A 229 3.60 -10.02 -13.18
C ARG A 229 2.34 -9.51 -13.88
N LEU A 230 2.43 -9.09 -15.14
CA LEU A 230 1.30 -8.69 -15.97
C LEU A 230 0.42 -9.88 -16.26
N ASN A 231 0.98 -11.03 -16.62
CA ASN A 231 0.23 -12.27 -16.79
C ASN A 231 -0.41 -12.67 -15.46
N ALA A 232 0.30 -12.62 -14.33
CA ALA A 232 -0.31 -12.89 -13.03
C ALA A 232 -1.40 -11.87 -12.66
N ALA A 233 -1.24 -10.59 -13.04
CA ALA A 233 -2.23 -9.55 -12.80
C ALA A 233 -3.42 -9.64 -13.76
N LEU A 234 -3.21 -10.01 -15.02
CA LEU A 234 -4.21 -10.26 -16.04
C LEU A 234 -4.97 -11.53 -15.71
N THR A 235 -4.31 -12.61 -15.29
CA THR A 235 -4.98 -13.79 -14.74
C THR A 235 -5.77 -13.37 -13.50
N LYS A 236 -5.25 -12.51 -12.62
CA LYS A 236 -6.02 -11.93 -11.50
C LYS A 236 -7.13 -10.95 -11.92
N GLU A 237 -7.04 -10.27 -13.06
CA GLU A 237 -8.07 -9.38 -13.61
C GLU A 237 -9.10 -10.16 -14.43
N THR A 238 -8.71 -11.28 -15.03
CA THR A 238 -9.61 -12.25 -15.65
C THR A 238 -10.38 -13.00 -14.55
N ILE A 239 -9.72 -13.25 -13.41
CA ILE A 239 -10.36 -13.71 -12.17
C ILE A 239 -11.21 -12.59 -11.55
N LYS A 240 -10.77 -11.32 -11.45
CA LYS A 240 -11.58 -10.19 -10.92
C LYS A 240 -12.69 -9.66 -11.83
N GLN A 241 -12.64 -9.92 -13.14
CA GLN A 241 -13.78 -9.73 -14.05
C GLN A 241 -14.73 -10.93 -14.02
N GLN A 242 -14.31 -12.04 -13.41
CA GLN A 242 -15.20 -13.12 -12.96
C GLN A 242 -15.68 -12.93 -11.51
N ASP A 243 -14.95 -12.17 -10.69
CA ASP A 243 -15.15 -11.97 -9.25
C ASP A 243 -15.19 -10.45 -8.93
N GLU A 244 -16.34 -9.80 -9.17
CA GLU A 244 -16.84 -8.82 -8.19
C GLU A 244 -17.36 -9.64 -7.00
N GLU A 245 -16.86 -9.33 -5.80
CA GLU A 245 -16.84 -10.16 -4.57
C GLU A 245 -15.61 -11.11 -4.60
N ILE A 246 -14.70 -11.31 -3.63
CA ILE A 246 -14.60 -11.06 -2.18
C ILE A 246 -13.15 -10.65 -1.74
N VAL A 247 -13.06 -10.22 -0.47
CA VAL A 247 -11.96 -9.64 0.35
C VAL A 247 -10.77 -10.57 0.69
N ILE A 248 -9.63 -9.97 1.07
CA ILE A 248 -8.33 -10.56 1.48
C ILE A 248 -8.29 -11.07 2.95
N VAL A 249 -8.07 -12.40 3.13
CA VAL A 249 -7.08 -13.20 3.96
C VAL A 249 -6.85 -12.83 5.47
N GLU A 250 -6.60 -13.68 6.50
CA GLU A 250 -5.91 -14.99 6.71
C GLU A 250 -6.40 -15.74 8.00
N ASP A 251 -6.43 -17.08 7.98
CA ASP A 251 -5.51 -17.94 8.77
C ASP A 251 -5.48 -19.40 8.23
N ASP A 252 -4.38 -20.10 8.48
CA ASP A 252 -3.78 -21.11 7.63
C ASP A 252 -4.20 -22.57 7.96
N THR A 253 -5.04 -23.20 7.13
CA THR A 253 -5.13 -24.67 7.01
C THR A 253 -5.52 -25.12 5.60
N LYS A 254 -4.57 -25.21 4.66
CA LYS A 254 -4.48 -26.13 3.48
C LYS A 254 -5.72 -26.48 2.63
N THR A 255 -6.84 -25.80 2.79
CA THR A 255 -8.05 -25.84 1.97
C THR A 255 -8.53 -24.41 1.88
N ILE A 256 -8.52 -23.87 0.65
CA ILE A 256 -9.01 -22.53 0.40
C ILE A 256 -10.49 -22.68 0.16
N THR A 257 -11.30 -22.22 1.12
CA THR A 257 -12.75 -22.15 0.95
C THR A 257 -13.05 -21.22 -0.22
N THR A 258 -13.67 -21.76 -1.24
CA THR A 258 -14.01 -21.05 -2.48
C THR A 258 -15.27 -20.22 -2.30
N GLU A 259 -15.44 -19.18 -3.12
CA GLU A 259 -16.67 -18.38 -3.12
C GLU A 259 -17.89 -19.22 -3.49
N GLU A 260 -17.72 -20.18 -4.41
CA GLU A 260 -18.76 -21.12 -4.78
C GLU A 260 -19.24 -21.96 -3.59
N GLU A 261 -18.34 -22.38 -2.70
CA GLU A 261 -18.69 -23.08 -1.47
C GLU A 261 -19.44 -22.18 -0.47
N LEU A 262 -19.07 -20.90 -0.38
CA LEU A 262 -19.77 -19.92 0.46
C LEU A 262 -21.15 -19.55 -0.08
N ASP A 263 -21.33 -19.45 -1.39
CA ASP A 263 -22.62 -19.17 -2.00
C ASP A 263 -23.55 -20.37 -1.88
N ALA A 264 -23.05 -21.58 -2.13
CA ALA A 264 -23.81 -22.80 -1.84
C ALA A 264 -24.17 -22.90 -0.35
N TYR A 265 -23.27 -22.52 0.55
CA TYR A 265 -23.56 -22.42 1.98
C TYR A 265 -24.67 -21.40 2.28
N ARG A 266 -24.65 -20.21 1.66
CA ARG A 266 -25.71 -19.20 1.81
C ARG A 266 -27.06 -19.74 1.34
N ILE A 267 -27.11 -20.51 0.25
CA ILE A 267 -28.32 -21.20 -0.21
C ILE A 267 -28.81 -22.19 0.84
N VAL A 268 -27.93 -23.04 1.37
CA VAL A 268 -28.27 -23.98 2.44
C VAL A 268 -28.76 -23.25 3.70
N VAL A 269 -28.10 -22.16 4.12
CA VAL A 269 -28.55 -21.32 5.24
C VAL A 269 -29.92 -20.72 4.96
N ALA A 270 -30.17 -20.21 3.75
CA ALA A 270 -31.47 -19.64 3.38
C ALA A 270 -32.61 -20.66 3.51
N ILE A 271 -32.38 -21.91 3.08
CA ILE A 271 -33.31 -23.02 3.23
C ILE A 271 -33.50 -23.36 4.72
N LEU A 272 -32.40 -23.59 5.45
CA LEU A 272 -32.44 -24.09 6.82
C LEU A 272 -32.90 -23.05 7.85
N ARG A 273 -32.80 -21.74 7.54
CA ARG A 273 -33.33 -20.66 8.39
C ARG A 273 -34.83 -20.77 8.69
N ARG A 274 -35.57 -21.54 7.89
CA ARG A 274 -36.98 -21.87 8.13
C ARG A 274 -37.19 -22.68 9.43
N LYS A 275 -36.13 -23.35 9.93
CA LYS A 275 -36.17 -24.22 11.11
C LYS A 275 -35.08 -23.93 12.16
N LEU A 276 -33.99 -23.25 11.77
CA LEU A 276 -32.84 -23.00 12.64
C LEU A 276 -32.41 -21.52 12.61
N PRO A 277 -31.94 -20.96 13.73
CA PRO A 277 -31.22 -19.69 13.70
C PRO A 277 -29.85 -19.86 13.02
N THR A 278 -29.37 -18.81 12.35
CA THR A 278 -28.15 -18.84 11.52
C THR A 278 -26.89 -19.25 12.28
N ASN A 279 -26.78 -18.85 13.54
CA ASN A 279 -25.62 -19.15 14.39
C ASN A 279 -25.44 -20.63 14.73
N ARG A 280 -26.44 -21.47 14.45
CA ARG A 280 -26.39 -22.93 14.66
C ARG A 280 -26.01 -23.70 13.39
N ILE A 281 -25.96 -23.02 12.25
CA ILE A 281 -25.53 -23.61 10.98
C ILE A 281 -24.08 -23.18 10.80
N VAL A 282 -23.17 -24.15 10.74
CA VAL A 282 -21.73 -23.90 10.71
C VAL A 282 -21.12 -24.67 9.57
N HIS A 283 -20.22 -24.05 8.81
CA HIS A 283 -19.48 -24.74 7.76
C HIS A 283 -18.07 -25.11 8.23
N ARG A 284 -17.53 -26.19 7.67
CA ARG A 284 -16.14 -26.61 7.80
C ARG A 284 -15.64 -27.08 6.46
N ASP A 285 -14.60 -26.42 5.99
CA ASP A 285 -13.93 -26.81 4.76
C ASP A 285 -12.97 -27.98 5.01
N THR A 286 -12.97 -28.94 4.09
CA THR A 286 -12.12 -30.14 4.15
C THR A 286 -11.58 -30.45 2.77
N GLN A 287 -10.48 -31.20 2.69
CA GLN A 287 -9.83 -31.52 1.40
C GLN A 287 -10.74 -32.27 0.42
N SER A 288 -11.81 -32.93 0.89
CA SER A 288 -12.67 -33.79 0.07
C SER A 288 -14.08 -33.21 -0.17
N TYR A 289 -14.51 -32.24 0.64
CA TYR A 289 -15.83 -31.62 0.59
C TYR A 289 -15.93 -30.41 1.52
N PHE A 290 -16.86 -29.53 1.22
CA PHE A 290 -17.29 -28.45 2.09
C PHE A 290 -18.45 -28.93 2.97
N GLY A 291 -18.19 -29.09 4.26
CA GLY A 291 -19.15 -29.66 5.22
C GLY A 291 -20.04 -28.60 5.85
N ILE A 292 -21.34 -28.86 5.95
CA ILE A 292 -22.29 -27.99 6.66
C ILE A 292 -22.88 -28.79 7.81
N LEU A 293 -22.77 -28.26 9.02
CA LEU A 293 -23.01 -28.94 10.29
C LEU A 293 -23.99 -28.16 11.16
N LEU A 294 -24.75 -28.88 11.97
CA LEU A 294 -25.55 -28.30 13.05
C LEU A 294 -24.72 -28.20 14.33
N ASP A 295 -24.75 -27.03 14.98
CA ASP A 295 -24.10 -26.74 16.26
C ASP A 295 -22.59 -27.04 16.29
N ASP A 296 -21.92 -26.85 15.14
CA ASP A 296 -20.48 -27.15 14.97
C ASP A 296 -20.08 -28.58 15.37
N ASN A 297 -21.00 -29.54 15.19
CA ASN A 297 -20.83 -30.93 15.63
C ASN A 297 -20.69 -31.89 14.45
N ASN A 298 -19.53 -32.55 14.35
CA ASN A 298 -19.24 -33.55 13.30
C ASN A 298 -20.20 -34.76 13.29
N ARG A 299 -20.95 -35.00 14.38
CA ARG A 299 -21.99 -36.04 14.45
C ARG A 299 -23.37 -35.58 13.96
N LYS A 300 -23.50 -34.31 13.60
CA LYS A 300 -24.72 -33.69 13.10
C LYS A 300 -24.51 -32.99 11.73
N PRO A 301 -24.04 -33.71 10.69
CA PRO A 301 -23.88 -33.11 9.37
C PRO A 301 -25.24 -32.87 8.70
N LEU A 302 -25.46 -31.65 8.23
CA LEU A 302 -26.67 -31.23 7.52
C LEU A 302 -26.57 -31.59 6.02
N CYS A 303 -25.42 -31.31 5.40
CA CYS A 303 -25.05 -31.79 4.08
C CYS A 303 -23.55 -31.64 3.86
N ARG A 304 -23.05 -32.18 2.74
CA ARG A 304 -21.68 -31.91 2.26
C ARG A 304 -21.71 -31.55 0.79
N LEU A 305 -20.92 -30.55 0.41
CA LEU A 305 -20.84 -30.07 -0.96
C LEU A 305 -19.50 -30.49 -1.56
N HIS A 306 -19.54 -31.12 -2.72
CA HIS A 306 -18.34 -31.54 -3.46
C HIS A 306 -18.25 -30.69 -4.73
N LEU A 307 -17.64 -29.51 -4.62
CA LEU A 307 -17.62 -28.51 -5.70
C LEU A 307 -16.27 -28.48 -6.46
N ASN A 308 -15.20 -28.98 -5.85
CA ASN A 308 -13.81 -28.89 -6.32
C ASN A 308 -13.41 -29.84 -7.47
N GLY A 309 -14.38 -30.39 -8.23
CA GLY A 309 -14.13 -31.35 -9.32
C GLY A 309 -14.99 -31.10 -10.56
N GLY A 310 -14.63 -31.72 -11.70
CA GLY A 310 -15.35 -31.49 -12.98
C GLY A 310 -16.82 -31.92 -12.98
N LYS A 311 -17.26 -32.70 -11.99
CA LYS A 311 -18.68 -32.97 -11.68
C LYS A 311 -18.94 -32.57 -10.24
N LYS A 312 -20.02 -31.82 -9.99
CA LYS A 312 -20.41 -31.32 -8.68
C LYS A 312 -21.42 -32.25 -8.03
N TYR A 313 -21.40 -32.33 -6.70
CA TYR A 313 -22.33 -33.19 -5.96
C TYR A 313 -22.75 -32.56 -4.63
N ILE A 314 -23.94 -32.91 -4.16
CA ILE A 314 -24.38 -32.73 -2.77
C ILE A 314 -24.55 -34.10 -2.12
N SER A 315 -24.03 -34.25 -0.90
CA SER A 315 -24.28 -35.41 -0.06
C SER A 315 -25.32 -35.06 1.00
N LEU A 316 -26.38 -35.85 1.06
CA LEU A 316 -27.50 -35.72 2.00
C LEU A 316 -27.55 -36.92 2.95
N PHE A 317 -28.17 -36.73 4.11
CA PHE A 317 -28.25 -37.75 5.17
C PHE A 317 -29.70 -38.16 5.39
N ASN A 318 -29.96 -39.47 5.46
CA ASN A 318 -31.30 -40.01 5.76
C ASN A 318 -31.45 -40.41 7.24
N GLU A 319 -32.61 -40.97 7.61
CA GLU A 319 -32.95 -41.37 8.98
C GLU A 319 -31.93 -42.32 9.62
N ASN A 320 -31.28 -43.17 8.81
CA ASN A 320 -30.23 -44.09 9.27
C ASN A 320 -28.83 -43.43 9.38
N LYS A 321 -28.75 -42.10 9.24
CA LYS A 321 -27.51 -41.30 9.14
C LYS A 321 -26.60 -41.77 7.99
N SER A 322 -27.16 -42.42 6.98
CA SER A 322 -26.42 -42.87 5.81
C SER A 322 -26.36 -41.76 4.75
N GLU A 323 -25.19 -41.62 4.13
CA GLU A 323 -24.85 -40.55 3.19
C GLU A 323 -25.22 -40.96 1.77
N THR A 324 -25.98 -40.12 1.06
CA THR A 324 -26.32 -40.31 -0.36
C THR A 324 -25.78 -39.14 -1.17
N LYS A 325 -24.93 -39.45 -2.16
CA LYS A 325 -24.25 -38.46 -3.00
C LYS A 325 -25.00 -38.28 -4.33
N LEU A 326 -25.53 -37.07 -4.57
CA LEU A 326 -26.36 -36.72 -5.72
C LEU A 326 -25.65 -35.69 -6.61
N PRO A 327 -25.67 -35.85 -7.95
CA PRO A 327 -25.02 -34.91 -8.84
C PRO A 327 -25.79 -33.59 -8.94
N ILE A 328 -25.06 -32.49 -9.00
CA ILE A 328 -25.58 -31.14 -9.28
C ILE A 328 -24.82 -30.52 -10.45
N SER A 329 -25.50 -29.67 -11.22
CA SER A 329 -24.93 -28.92 -12.35
C SER A 329 -24.43 -27.55 -11.89
N SER A 330 -25.14 -26.91 -10.96
CA SER A 330 -24.75 -25.65 -10.30
C SER A 330 -25.17 -25.63 -8.83
N ILE A 331 -24.73 -24.62 -8.09
CA ILE A 331 -25.14 -24.41 -6.68
C ILE A 331 -26.63 -24.12 -6.53
N ASP A 332 -27.30 -23.63 -7.58
CA ASP A 332 -28.75 -23.39 -7.55
C ASP A 332 -29.55 -24.70 -7.44
N ASP A 333 -28.98 -25.82 -7.90
CA ASP A 333 -29.62 -27.14 -7.77
C ASP A 333 -29.78 -27.57 -6.31
N VAL A 334 -29.10 -26.92 -5.36
CA VAL A 334 -29.30 -27.14 -3.91
C VAL A 334 -30.76 -26.88 -3.50
N TYR A 335 -31.47 -25.94 -4.15
CA TYR A 335 -32.89 -25.70 -3.89
C TYR A 335 -33.78 -26.91 -4.20
N GLN A 336 -33.35 -27.81 -5.09
CA GLN A 336 -34.10 -29.02 -5.42
C GLN A 336 -34.13 -30.02 -4.26
N TYR A 337 -33.21 -29.89 -3.30
CA TYR A 337 -33.07 -30.77 -2.13
C TYR A 337 -33.53 -30.10 -0.83
N GLU A 338 -34.35 -29.04 -0.93
CA GLU A 338 -34.87 -28.31 0.23
C GLU A 338 -35.58 -29.23 1.23
N LYS A 339 -36.38 -30.18 0.73
CA LYS A 339 -37.14 -31.10 1.57
C LYS A 339 -36.22 -31.96 2.42
N GLU A 340 -35.22 -32.59 1.80
CA GLU A 340 -34.26 -33.49 2.42
C GLU A 340 -33.37 -32.75 3.44
N LEU A 341 -32.97 -31.51 3.13
CA LEU A 341 -32.22 -30.65 4.04
C LEU A 341 -33.03 -30.33 5.31
N LEU A 342 -34.32 -30.01 5.16
CA LEU A 342 -35.22 -29.74 6.30
C LEU A 342 -35.53 -31.00 7.11
N GLU A 343 -35.67 -32.15 6.46
CA GLU A 343 -35.84 -33.45 7.12
C GLU A 343 -34.59 -33.81 7.95
N THR A 344 -33.39 -33.55 7.43
CA THR A 344 -32.12 -33.78 8.14
C THR A 344 -32.04 -32.98 9.45
N VAL A 345 -32.53 -31.73 9.46
CA VAL A 345 -32.63 -30.94 10.70
C VAL A 345 -33.55 -31.60 11.72
N ALA A 346 -34.70 -32.10 11.28
CA ALA A 346 -35.68 -32.72 12.16
C ALA A 346 -35.05 -33.91 12.90
N LEU A 347 -34.27 -34.75 12.22
CA LEU A 347 -33.56 -35.89 12.81
C LEU A 347 -32.72 -35.50 14.03
N TYR A 348 -31.95 -34.40 13.93
CA TYR A 348 -31.04 -33.97 14.99
C TYR A 348 -31.70 -33.16 16.11
N GLU A 349 -32.89 -32.62 15.89
CA GLU A 349 -33.70 -31.93 16.90
C GLU A 349 -34.60 -32.89 17.68
N THR A 350 -34.99 -34.05 17.11
CA THR A 350 -35.70 -35.12 17.85
C THR A 350 -34.83 -35.88 18.85
N ASP A 351 -33.50 -35.87 18.69
CA ASP A 351 -32.53 -36.44 19.66
C ASP A 351 -32.40 -35.60 20.97
N LYS A 352 -33.29 -34.61 21.19
CA LYS A 352 -33.43 -33.80 22.42
C LYS A 352 -34.66 -34.19 23.28
N ALA A 353 -35.12 -35.44 23.20
CA ALA A 353 -36.08 -36.00 24.15
C ALA A 353 -35.37 -36.67 25.33
#